data_AF-A0A167EJ06-F1
#
_entry.id   AF-A0A167EJ06-F1
#
_cell.length_a   1.000
_cell.length_b   1.000
_cell.length_c   1.000
_cell.angle_alpha   90.00
_cell.angle_beta   90.00
_cell.angle_gamma   90.00
#
_symmetry.space_group_name_H-M   'P 1'
#
loop_
_entity.id
_entity.type
_entity.pdbx_description
1 polymer ?
#
loop_
_entity_poly.entity_id
_entity_poly.type
_entity_poly.pdbx_seq_one_letter_code
_entity_poly.pdbx_strand_id
1 'polypeptide(L)'
;MSPSLEDSASSLVQAPDRAIYDLTGSLRPFYAKFLADLDLPVQPEKFESDVLMKAVLEFAATTGVPHHPKSRSYGALMLGNSYADNCLPYHDLEVKVFVAIYTWLAILCDDAPEAGTVPALESFQQLWLEGKEQPTIILRAFANQLRLSYKLYHPLVANLIVSSSLNFVTAIAVGDRQGIQRKLAHPSRGGDGFCWYMRARDGDGEAYAWLGYPNSQFPNLDTPIEAMEDMSRCFDLVNDVLS
;
A
#
# COMPACT_ATOMS: atom_id res chain seq x y z
N MET A 1 -28.29 -64.56 13.48
CA MET A 1 -28.96 -63.78 14.55
C MET A 1 -28.04 -62.61 14.85
N SER A 2 -28.38 -61.44 14.32
CA SER A 2 -27.57 -60.23 14.37
C SER A 2 -28.32 -59.17 15.18
N PRO A 3 -27.74 -58.55 16.22
CA PRO A 3 -28.26 -57.31 16.80
C PRO A 3 -27.53 -56.13 16.15
N SER A 4 -28.22 -55.29 15.37
CA SER A 4 -28.92 -54.04 15.77
C SER A 4 -27.97 -52.92 16.20
N LEU A 5 -27.82 -51.96 15.30
CA LEU A 5 -27.21 -50.63 15.46
C LEU A 5 -28.25 -49.65 16.06
N GLU A 6 -27.75 -48.55 16.64
CA GLU A 6 -28.42 -47.41 17.31
C GLU A 6 -28.70 -47.66 18.82
N ASP A 7 -28.27 -46.84 19.79
CA ASP A 7 -28.21 -45.38 19.77
C ASP A 7 -27.32 -44.77 20.89
N SER A 8 -26.80 -43.58 20.59
CA SER A 8 -26.29 -42.45 21.42
C SER A 8 -25.47 -42.64 22.71
N ALA A 9 -24.27 -42.03 22.77
CA ALA A 9 -24.04 -40.71 23.43
C ALA A 9 -22.61 -40.53 23.99
N SER A 10 -21.96 -39.44 23.54
CA SER A 10 -21.11 -38.54 24.33
C SER A 10 -19.85 -39.09 25.01
N SER A 11 -18.66 -38.77 24.45
CA SER A 11 -17.77 -37.83 25.13
C SER A 11 -16.65 -37.31 24.21
N LEU A 12 -16.76 -36.01 23.91
CA LEU A 12 -15.67 -35.05 23.79
C LEU A 12 -14.54 -35.40 22.81
N VAL A 13 -14.76 -35.08 21.54
CA VAL A 13 -13.69 -34.47 20.74
C VAL A 13 -13.32 -33.19 21.49
N GLN A 14 -12.20 -33.21 22.20
CA GLN A 14 -11.60 -32.02 22.77
C GLN A 14 -11.47 -30.99 21.64
N ALA A 15 -12.16 -29.87 21.78
CA ALA A 15 -11.84 -28.67 21.04
C ALA A 15 -10.33 -28.40 21.21
N PRO A 16 -9.59 -27.93 20.19
CA PRO A 16 -8.21 -27.53 20.35
C PRO A 16 -8.15 -26.22 21.16
N ASP A 17 -8.43 -26.31 22.45
CA ASP A 17 -8.42 -25.23 23.43
C ASP A 17 -7.04 -25.24 24.14
N ARG A 18 -5.97 -24.95 23.38
CA ARG A 18 -4.59 -24.72 23.88
C ARG A 18 -3.63 -24.44 22.72
N ALA A 19 -3.71 -23.28 22.08
CA ALA A 19 -2.59 -22.62 21.39
C ALA A 19 -3.04 -21.33 20.67
N ILE A 20 -3.69 -20.40 21.37
CA ILE A 20 -3.39 -19.00 21.07
C ILE A 20 -2.13 -18.75 21.87
N TYR A 21 -0.97 -18.98 21.25
CA TYR A 21 0.30 -18.50 21.77
C TYR A 21 0.11 -17.06 22.22
N ASP A 22 0.71 -16.64 23.34
CA ASP A 22 0.75 -15.23 23.71
C ASP A 22 1.54 -14.47 22.63
N LEU A 23 0.85 -14.14 21.53
CA LEU A 23 1.39 -13.50 20.35
C LEU A 23 1.94 -12.13 20.74
N THR A 24 1.30 -11.46 21.71
CA THR A 24 1.77 -10.20 22.27
C THR A 24 3.12 -10.40 22.97
N GLY A 25 3.23 -11.40 23.85
CA GLY A 25 4.48 -11.76 24.51
C GLY A 25 5.58 -12.17 23.55
N SER A 26 5.23 -12.88 22.47
CA SER A 26 6.18 -13.30 21.43
C SER A 26 6.65 -12.15 20.54
N LEU A 27 5.76 -11.22 20.14
CA LEU A 27 6.09 -10.13 19.22
C LEU A 27 6.73 -8.92 19.92
N ARG A 28 6.37 -8.65 21.18
CA ARG A 28 6.85 -7.46 21.93
C ARG A 28 8.38 -7.31 21.93
N PRO A 29 9.21 -8.35 22.13
CA PRO A 29 10.66 -8.22 22.07
C PRO A 29 11.18 -7.78 20.70
N PHE A 30 10.55 -8.26 19.62
CA PHE A 30 10.94 -7.90 18.25
C PHE A 30 10.62 -6.43 17.97
N TYR A 31 9.42 -5.97 18.34
CA TYR A 31 9.06 -4.55 18.20
C TYR A 31 9.94 -3.63 19.03
N ALA A 32 10.20 -4.00 20.29
CA ALA A 32 11.06 -3.19 21.17
C ALA A 32 12.48 -3.09 20.60
N LYS A 33 13.02 -4.20 20.07
CA LYS A 33 14.32 -4.20 19.40
C LYS A 33 14.30 -3.37 18.12
N PHE A 34 13.30 -3.56 17.26
CA PHE A 34 13.17 -2.81 16.01
C PHE A 34 13.13 -1.30 16.26
N LEU A 35 12.28 -0.84 17.19
CA LEU A 35 12.20 0.59 17.55
C LEU A 35 13.50 1.13 18.15
N ALA A 36 14.22 0.32 18.93
CA ALA A 36 15.53 0.71 19.48
C ALA A 36 16.61 0.79 18.40
N ASP A 37 16.60 -0.14 17.43
CA ASP A 37 17.58 -0.20 16.34
C ASP A 37 17.38 0.93 15.31
N LEU A 38 16.16 1.46 15.16
CA LEU A 38 15.89 2.61 14.27
C LEU A 38 16.58 3.90 14.72
N ASP A 39 17.03 3.99 15.98
CA ASP A 39 17.71 5.16 16.57
C ASP A 39 17.03 6.50 16.20
N LEU A 40 15.69 6.50 16.19
CA LEU A 40 14.90 7.64 15.71
C LEU A 40 15.20 8.87 16.58
N PRO A 41 15.67 10.01 16.01
CA PRO A 41 15.82 11.23 16.77
C PRO A 41 14.46 11.70 17.32
N VAL A 42 14.48 12.33 18.49
CA VAL A 42 13.27 12.74 19.21
C VAL A 42 12.44 13.75 18.42
N GLN A 43 11.16 13.39 18.22
CA GLN A 43 10.00 14.17 17.73
C GLN A 43 10.21 14.90 16.39
N PRO A 44 9.72 14.35 15.25
CA PRO A 44 9.63 15.14 14.03
C PRO A 44 8.81 16.41 14.29
N GLU A 45 9.32 17.57 13.87
CA GLU A 45 8.57 18.82 13.95
C GLU A 45 7.27 18.66 13.12
N LYS A 46 6.12 18.78 13.80
CA LYS A 46 4.83 18.81 13.12
C LYS A 46 4.70 20.11 12.36
N PHE A 47 4.71 20.05 11.04
CA PHE A 47 4.57 21.23 10.20
C PHE A 47 3.14 21.36 9.73
N GLU A 48 2.42 22.34 10.30
CA GLU A 48 1.18 22.88 9.74
C GLU A 48 0.10 21.83 9.38
N SER A 49 -0.14 20.84 10.24
CA SER A 49 -1.09 19.74 10.00
C SER A 49 -2.48 20.24 9.55
N ASP A 50 -2.95 21.37 10.08
CA ASP A 50 -4.24 21.96 9.69
C ASP A 50 -4.22 22.54 8.27
N VAL A 51 -3.10 23.13 7.85
CA VAL A 51 -2.91 23.66 6.48
C VAL A 51 -2.83 22.51 5.48
N LEU A 52 -2.05 21.47 5.81
CA LEU A 52 -1.98 20.26 5.00
C LEU A 52 -3.35 19.61 4.86
N MET A 53 -4.05 19.36 5.97
CA MET A 53 -5.37 18.74 5.95
C MET A 53 -6.35 19.52 5.08
N LYS A 54 -6.38 20.85 5.22
CA LYS A 54 -7.21 21.71 4.40
C LYS A 54 -6.88 21.57 2.91
N ALA A 55 -5.61 21.65 2.54
CA ALA A 55 -5.17 21.54 1.16
C ALA A 55 -5.45 20.15 0.55
N VAL A 56 -5.28 19.08 1.33
CA VAL A 56 -5.61 17.71 0.93
C VAL A 56 -7.11 17.56 0.67
N LEU A 57 -7.97 18.08 1.56
CA LEU A 57 -9.43 18.02 1.37
C LEU A 57 -9.87 18.85 0.15
N GLU A 58 -9.29 20.03 -0.05
CA GLU A 58 -9.56 20.87 -1.22
C GLU A 58 -9.16 20.17 -2.52
N PHE A 59 -7.98 19.55 -2.58
CA PHE A 59 -7.55 18.79 -3.76
C PHE A 59 -8.41 17.56 -3.97
N ALA A 60 -8.73 16.81 -2.91
CA ALA A 60 -9.58 15.62 -2.97
C ALA A 60 -10.95 15.92 -3.60
N ALA A 61 -11.54 17.07 -3.27
CA ALA A 61 -12.80 17.53 -3.86
C ALA A 61 -12.73 17.68 -5.40
N THR A 62 -11.58 18.07 -5.95
CA THR A 62 -11.41 18.24 -7.40
C THR A 62 -11.31 16.92 -8.17
N THR A 63 -11.00 15.81 -7.49
CA THR A 63 -10.89 14.49 -8.13
C THR A 63 -12.25 13.90 -8.53
N GLY A 64 -13.32 14.38 -7.90
CA GLY A 64 -14.67 13.82 -8.00
C GLY A 64 -14.85 12.46 -7.30
N VAL A 65 -13.80 11.87 -6.73
CA VAL A 65 -13.88 10.59 -6.00
C VAL A 65 -14.66 10.81 -4.69
N PRO A 66 -15.74 10.04 -4.41
CA PRO A 66 -16.50 10.20 -3.18
C PRO A 66 -15.65 9.92 -1.93
N HIS A 67 -15.70 10.83 -0.96
CA HIS A 67 -14.94 10.76 0.31
C HIS A 67 -15.76 11.33 1.48
N HIS A 68 -17.01 10.91 1.62
CA HIS A 68 -17.84 11.38 2.73
C HIS A 68 -17.27 10.93 4.08
N PRO A 69 -17.38 11.75 5.15
CA PRO A 69 -16.92 11.37 6.47
C PRO A 69 -17.43 9.98 6.90
N LYS A 70 -16.55 9.18 7.51
CA LYS A 70 -16.77 7.78 7.93
C LYS A 70 -16.86 6.74 6.80
N SER A 71 -16.72 7.13 5.53
CA SER A 71 -16.54 6.15 4.45
C SER A 71 -15.15 5.52 4.48
N ARG A 72 -15.00 4.32 3.90
CA ARG A 72 -13.69 3.67 3.67
C ARG A 72 -12.73 4.60 2.93
N SER A 73 -13.24 5.26 1.89
CA SER A 73 -12.50 6.26 1.10
C SER A 73 -12.00 7.42 1.95
N TYR A 74 -12.84 8.00 2.83
CA TYR A 74 -12.38 9.06 3.73
C TYR A 74 -11.33 8.55 4.73
N GLY A 75 -11.47 7.33 5.24
CA GLY A 75 -10.45 6.71 6.08
C GLY A 75 -9.10 6.58 5.36
N ALA A 76 -9.10 6.13 4.10
CA ALA A 76 -7.92 6.07 3.26
C ALA A 76 -7.32 7.47 2.96
N LEU A 77 -8.17 8.49 2.78
CA LEU A 77 -7.73 9.88 2.62
C LEU A 77 -7.02 10.41 3.88
N MET A 78 -7.56 10.13 5.06
CA MET A 78 -6.94 10.52 6.33
C MET A 78 -5.63 9.76 6.59
N LEU A 79 -5.54 8.50 6.13
CA LEU A 79 -4.29 7.75 6.17
C LEU A 79 -3.23 8.40 5.26
N GLY A 80 -3.60 8.76 4.04
CA GLY A 80 -2.71 9.50 3.12
C GLY A 80 -2.25 10.83 3.70
N ASN A 81 -3.15 11.62 4.30
CA ASN A 81 -2.80 12.85 5.01
C ASN A 81 -1.79 12.59 6.13
N SER A 82 -2.07 11.59 6.98
CA SER A 82 -1.21 11.26 8.13
C SER A 82 0.16 10.73 7.69
N TYR A 83 0.21 9.98 6.59
CA TYR A 83 1.47 9.52 5.99
C TYR A 83 2.31 10.72 5.54
N ALA A 84 1.73 11.62 4.74
CA ALA A 84 2.45 12.80 4.25
C ALA A 84 2.95 13.72 5.39
N ASP A 85 2.15 13.88 6.45
CA ASP A 85 2.52 14.71 7.60
C ASP A 85 3.67 14.10 8.42
N ASN A 86 3.59 12.81 8.72
CA ASN A 86 4.56 12.14 9.60
C ASN A 86 5.83 11.70 8.87
N CYS A 87 5.73 11.26 7.62
CA CYS A 87 6.84 10.65 6.88
C CYS A 87 7.61 11.64 6.01
N LEU A 88 7.01 12.80 5.68
CA LEU A 88 7.63 13.81 4.84
C LEU A 88 7.68 15.19 5.51
N PRO A 89 8.10 15.31 6.79
CA PRO A 89 7.92 16.53 7.59
C PRO A 89 8.58 17.77 6.97
N TYR A 90 9.67 17.58 6.21
CA TYR A 90 10.46 18.66 5.60
C TYR A 90 10.10 18.96 4.14
N HIS A 91 9.09 18.30 3.58
CA HIS A 91 8.72 18.46 2.18
C HIS A 91 7.79 19.66 1.96
N ASP A 92 7.90 20.28 0.78
CA ASP A 92 7.01 21.34 0.35
C ASP A 92 5.53 20.91 0.43
N LEU A 93 4.63 21.83 0.79
CA LEU A 93 3.20 21.54 0.94
C LEU A 93 2.60 20.88 -0.31
N GLU A 94 3.00 21.33 -1.51
CA GLU A 94 2.53 20.74 -2.77
C GLU A 94 2.92 19.26 -2.91
N VAL A 95 4.12 18.89 -2.49
CA VAL A 95 4.60 17.50 -2.50
C VAL A 95 3.83 16.68 -1.46
N LYS A 96 3.63 17.23 -0.25
CA LYS A 96 2.82 16.55 0.78
C LYS A 96 1.38 16.29 0.32
N VAL A 97 0.73 17.28 -0.31
CA VAL A 97 -0.62 17.12 -0.88
C VAL A 97 -0.61 16.07 -1.99
N PHE A 98 0.39 16.10 -2.88
CA PHE A 98 0.54 15.08 -3.92
C PHE A 98 0.64 13.67 -3.33
N VAL A 99 1.49 13.47 -2.33
CA VAL A 99 1.69 12.15 -1.70
C VAL A 99 0.44 11.71 -0.95
N ALA A 100 -0.23 12.60 -0.21
CA ALA A 100 -1.46 12.26 0.50
C ALA A 100 -2.57 11.78 -0.46
N ILE A 101 -2.74 12.46 -1.60
CA ILE A 101 -3.72 12.09 -2.62
C ILE A 101 -3.29 10.82 -3.37
N TYR A 102 -2.00 10.66 -3.65
CA TYR A 102 -1.43 9.43 -4.21
C TYR A 102 -1.76 8.22 -3.33
N THR A 103 -1.41 8.29 -2.04
CA THR A 103 -1.65 7.22 -1.07
C THR A 103 -3.13 6.90 -0.94
N TRP A 104 -3.99 7.92 -0.86
CA TRP A 104 -5.45 7.73 -0.82
C TRP A 104 -5.95 6.92 -2.03
N LEU A 105 -5.56 7.33 -3.24
CA LEU A 105 -6.02 6.71 -4.48
C LEU A 105 -5.39 5.32 -4.68
N ALA A 106 -4.14 5.11 -4.25
CA ALA A 106 -3.48 3.81 -4.27
C ALA A 106 -4.19 2.80 -3.36
N ILE A 107 -4.54 3.20 -2.13
CA ILE A 107 -5.34 2.37 -1.20
C ILE A 107 -6.69 2.00 -1.81
N LEU A 108 -7.36 2.94 -2.48
CA LEU A 108 -8.61 2.64 -3.17
C LEU A 108 -8.46 1.68 -4.35
N CYS A 109 -7.28 1.65 -4.99
CA CYS A 109 -6.96 0.64 -5.99
C CYS A 109 -6.68 -0.72 -5.33
N ASP A 110 -6.00 -0.74 -4.19
CA ASP A 110 -5.74 -1.95 -3.40
C ASP A 110 -7.03 -2.62 -2.91
N ASP A 111 -8.04 -1.83 -2.53
CA ASP A 111 -9.37 -2.30 -2.13
C ASP A 111 -10.19 -2.91 -3.31
N ALA A 112 -9.68 -2.91 -4.55
CA ALA A 112 -10.43 -3.34 -5.72
C ALA A 112 -10.96 -4.79 -5.68
N PRO A 113 -10.24 -5.79 -5.12
CA PRO A 113 -10.77 -7.14 -4.92
C PRO A 113 -12.03 -7.14 -4.05
N GLU A 114 -12.01 -6.43 -2.92
CA GLU A 114 -13.16 -6.32 -2.02
C GLU A 114 -14.32 -5.54 -2.66
N ALA A 115 -14.00 -4.51 -3.44
CA ALA A 115 -14.98 -3.70 -4.16
C ALA A 115 -15.53 -4.36 -5.43
N GLY A 116 -14.98 -5.50 -5.86
CA GLY A 116 -15.37 -6.18 -7.10
C GLY A 116 -15.01 -5.40 -8.37
N THR A 117 -13.98 -4.55 -8.32
CA THR A 117 -13.56 -3.67 -9.42
C THR A 117 -12.26 -4.10 -10.10
N VAL A 118 -11.73 -5.28 -9.78
CA VAL A 118 -10.49 -5.82 -10.39
C VAL A 118 -10.47 -5.81 -11.92
N PRO A 119 -11.57 -6.12 -12.66
CA PRO A 119 -11.55 -6.04 -14.12
C PRO A 119 -11.19 -4.65 -14.68
N ALA A 120 -11.43 -3.59 -13.90
CA ALA A 120 -11.02 -2.24 -14.26
C ALA A 120 -9.49 -2.05 -14.16
N LEU A 121 -8.84 -2.73 -13.21
CA LEU A 121 -7.38 -2.69 -13.04
C LEU A 121 -6.65 -3.44 -14.16
N GLU A 122 -7.20 -4.56 -14.64
CA GLU A 122 -6.59 -5.38 -15.70
C GLU A 122 -6.27 -4.60 -16.97
N SER A 123 -7.11 -3.60 -17.30
CA SER A 123 -6.95 -2.76 -18.48
C SER A 123 -6.27 -1.41 -18.20
N PHE A 124 -5.94 -1.11 -16.94
CA PHE A 124 -5.48 0.23 -16.52
C PHE A 124 -4.27 0.71 -17.32
N GLN A 125 -3.20 -0.08 -17.33
CA GLN A 125 -1.95 0.29 -18.00
C GLN A 125 -2.13 0.39 -19.52
N GLN A 126 -2.87 -0.54 -20.13
CA GLN A 126 -3.17 -0.51 -21.56
C GLN A 126 -3.91 0.80 -21.92
N LEU A 127 -4.99 1.11 -21.21
CA LEU A 127 -5.78 2.31 -21.47
C LEU A 127 -4.96 3.59 -21.22
N TRP A 128 -4.11 3.59 -20.19
CA TRP A 128 -3.25 4.72 -19.89
C TRP A 128 -2.25 5.02 -21.02
N LEU A 129 -1.59 3.97 -21.55
CA LEU A 129 -0.66 4.08 -22.68
C LEU A 129 -1.34 4.47 -23.98
N GLU A 130 -2.56 3.99 -24.21
CA GLU A 130 -3.37 4.36 -25.38
C GLU A 130 -3.99 5.76 -25.27
N GLY A 131 -3.82 6.46 -24.15
CA GLY A 131 -4.44 7.76 -23.89
C GLY A 131 -5.96 7.70 -23.77
N LYS A 132 -6.51 6.52 -23.49
CA LYS A 132 -7.95 6.30 -23.32
C LYS A 132 -8.40 6.62 -21.90
N GLU A 133 -9.68 6.91 -21.78
CA GLU A 133 -10.30 7.16 -20.49
C GLU A 133 -10.33 5.89 -19.64
N GLN A 134 -10.03 6.04 -18.34
CA GLN A 134 -10.10 4.94 -17.39
C GLN A 134 -11.55 4.65 -16.99
N PRO A 135 -11.92 3.38 -16.77
CA PRO A 135 -13.32 2.97 -16.65
C PRO A 135 -14.00 3.41 -15.36
N THR A 136 -13.24 3.74 -14.31
CA THR A 136 -13.79 4.19 -13.02
C THR A 136 -13.28 5.57 -12.65
N ILE A 137 -14.03 6.29 -11.81
CA ILE A 137 -13.61 7.61 -11.31
C ILE A 137 -12.31 7.55 -10.51
N ILE A 138 -12.12 6.48 -9.73
CA ILE A 138 -10.90 6.23 -8.94
C ILE A 138 -9.70 6.09 -9.87
N LEU A 139 -9.80 5.26 -10.92
CA LEU A 139 -8.70 5.06 -11.86
C LEU A 139 -8.44 6.28 -12.74
N ARG A 140 -9.47 7.06 -13.08
CA ARG A 140 -9.26 8.37 -13.74
C ARG A 140 -8.48 9.32 -12.84
N ALA A 141 -8.85 9.41 -11.56
CA ALA A 141 -8.14 10.22 -10.59
C ALA A 141 -6.70 9.75 -10.39
N PHE A 142 -6.48 8.43 -10.24
CA PHE A 142 -5.14 7.87 -10.06
C PHE A 142 -4.27 8.09 -11.30
N ALA A 143 -4.79 7.84 -12.51
CA ALA A 143 -4.08 8.15 -13.76
C ALA A 143 -3.69 9.63 -13.89
N ASN A 144 -4.54 10.55 -13.42
CA ASN A 144 -4.23 11.97 -13.39
C ASN A 144 -3.16 12.30 -12.34
N GLN A 145 -3.24 11.69 -11.16
CA GLN A 145 -2.23 11.81 -10.12
C GLN A 145 -0.86 11.35 -10.62
N LEU A 146 -0.78 10.19 -11.29
CA LEU A 146 0.46 9.69 -11.88
C LEU A 146 1.06 10.65 -12.91
N ARG A 147 0.26 11.42 -13.65
CA ARG A 147 0.76 12.43 -14.59
C ARG A 147 1.31 13.66 -13.88
N LEU A 148 0.80 14.00 -12.71
CA LEU A 148 1.29 15.13 -11.92
C LEU A 148 2.69 14.89 -11.35
N SER A 149 3.15 13.63 -11.27
CA SER A 149 4.52 13.32 -10.83
C SER A 149 5.57 14.04 -11.68
N TYR A 150 5.36 14.14 -13.00
CA TYR A 150 6.25 14.84 -13.92
C TYR A 150 6.34 16.36 -13.70
N LYS A 151 5.47 16.95 -12.87
CA LYS A 151 5.56 18.35 -12.45
C LYS A 151 6.43 18.55 -11.21
N LEU A 152 6.45 17.55 -10.31
CA LEU A 152 7.07 17.67 -8.98
C LEU A 152 8.42 16.95 -8.89
N TYR A 153 8.61 15.92 -9.70
CA TYR A 153 9.77 15.04 -9.67
C TYR A 153 10.58 15.16 -10.95
N HIS A 154 11.88 14.86 -10.86
CA HIS A 154 12.73 14.76 -12.03
C HIS A 154 12.15 13.70 -12.98
N PRO A 155 12.20 13.86 -14.32
CA PRO A 155 11.57 12.93 -15.26
C PRO A 155 11.95 11.45 -15.03
N LEU A 156 13.19 11.17 -14.64
CA LEU A 156 13.62 9.81 -14.28
C LEU A 156 12.92 9.29 -13.01
N VAL A 157 12.80 10.12 -11.97
CA VAL A 157 12.10 9.76 -10.73
C VAL A 157 10.61 9.59 -11.00
N ALA A 158 10.01 10.47 -11.79
CA ALA A 158 8.62 10.35 -12.23
C ALA A 158 8.38 9.04 -13.02
N ASN A 159 9.30 8.65 -13.90
CA ASN A 159 9.22 7.36 -14.61
C ASN A 159 9.22 6.19 -13.63
N LEU A 160 10.05 6.23 -12.58
CA LEU A 160 10.18 5.16 -11.59
C LEU A 160 8.92 5.06 -10.71
N ILE A 161 8.41 6.20 -10.23
CA ILE A 161 7.12 6.28 -9.53
C ILE A 161 6.03 5.65 -10.41
N VAL A 162 5.85 6.15 -11.64
CA VAL A 162 4.81 5.64 -12.55
C VAL A 162 4.98 4.16 -12.85
N SER A 163 6.21 3.69 -13.07
CA SER A 163 6.47 2.27 -13.34
C SER A 163 6.10 1.39 -12.15
N SER A 164 6.48 1.79 -10.93
CA SER A 164 6.09 1.10 -9.69
C SER A 164 4.57 1.08 -9.52
N SER A 165 3.89 2.22 -9.69
CA SER A 165 2.43 2.29 -9.57
C SER A 165 1.69 1.41 -10.59
N LEU A 166 2.21 1.31 -11.81
CA LEU A 166 1.66 0.44 -12.85
C LEU A 166 1.86 -1.05 -12.50
N ASN A 167 3.03 -1.39 -11.96
CA ASN A 167 3.29 -2.74 -11.45
C ASN A 167 2.36 -3.07 -10.28
N PHE A 168 2.12 -2.12 -9.38
CA PHE A 168 1.20 -2.24 -8.25
C PHE A 168 -0.23 -2.56 -8.66
N VAL A 169 -0.82 -1.74 -9.53
CA VAL A 169 -2.18 -1.98 -10.05
C VAL A 169 -2.27 -3.33 -10.77
N THR A 170 -1.24 -3.68 -11.54
CA THR A 170 -1.16 -4.98 -12.22
C THR A 170 -1.07 -6.13 -11.23
N ALA A 171 -0.27 -5.99 -10.17
CA ALA A 171 -0.06 -7.02 -9.17
C ALA A 171 -1.31 -7.30 -8.35
N ILE A 172 -2.11 -6.29 -8.01
CA ILE A 172 -3.43 -6.46 -7.39
C ILE A 172 -4.32 -7.33 -8.28
N ALA A 173 -4.41 -7.02 -9.58
CA ALA A 173 -5.22 -7.78 -10.52
C ALA A 173 -4.71 -9.22 -10.72
N VAL A 174 -3.38 -9.42 -10.77
CA VAL A 174 -2.77 -10.76 -10.81
C VAL A 174 -3.08 -11.53 -9.53
N GLY A 175 -2.97 -10.87 -8.38
CA GLY A 175 -3.22 -11.41 -7.05
C GLY A 175 -4.63 -11.96 -6.92
N ASP A 176 -5.65 -11.24 -7.40
CA ASP A 176 -7.06 -11.63 -7.30
C ASP A 176 -7.42 -12.92 -8.08
N ARG A 177 -6.57 -13.35 -9.03
CA ARG A 177 -6.84 -14.58 -9.79
C ARG A 177 -6.86 -15.79 -8.87
N GLN A 178 -7.93 -16.58 -8.93
CA GLN A 178 -8.10 -17.79 -8.09
C GLN A 178 -6.91 -18.75 -8.09
N GLY A 179 -6.22 -18.89 -9.22
CA GLY A 179 -5.03 -19.74 -9.33
C GLY A 179 -3.80 -19.18 -8.61
N ILE A 180 -3.72 -17.87 -8.44
CA ILE A 180 -2.66 -17.15 -7.73
C ILE A 180 -2.94 -17.15 -6.23
N GLN A 181 -4.18 -16.87 -5.82
CA GLN A 181 -4.62 -16.98 -4.41
C GLN A 181 -4.25 -18.33 -3.79
N ARG A 182 -4.47 -19.44 -4.51
CA ARG A 182 -4.06 -20.79 -4.04
C ARG A 182 -2.55 -20.94 -3.86
N LYS A 183 -1.75 -20.27 -4.69
CA LYS A 183 -0.28 -20.32 -4.62
C LYS A 183 0.31 -19.44 -3.53
N LEU A 184 -0.39 -18.38 -3.12
CA LEU A 184 0.02 -17.55 -1.98
C LEU A 184 -0.03 -18.36 -0.68
N ALA A 185 -1.08 -19.16 -0.49
CA ALA A 185 -1.18 -20.07 0.66
C ALA A 185 -0.19 -21.25 0.56
N HIS A 186 0.00 -21.78 -0.66
CA HIS A 186 0.81 -22.97 -0.90
C HIS A 186 1.69 -22.82 -2.14
N PRO A 187 2.85 -22.15 -2.01
CA PRO A 187 3.81 -22.04 -3.10
C PRO A 187 4.28 -23.42 -3.58
N SER A 188 4.59 -23.53 -4.87
CA SER A 188 5.20 -24.75 -5.39
C SER A 188 6.67 -24.85 -4.95
N ARG A 189 7.27 -26.04 -5.07
CA ARG A 189 8.70 -26.26 -4.77
C ARG A 189 9.68 -25.43 -5.62
N GLY A 190 9.22 -24.82 -6.71
CA GLY A 190 10.03 -23.91 -7.53
C GLY A 190 9.69 -22.43 -7.31
N GLY A 191 8.87 -22.13 -6.29
CA GLY A 191 8.30 -20.82 -6.04
C GLY A 191 8.91 -20.09 -4.85
N ASP A 192 10.16 -20.38 -4.46
CA ASP A 192 10.76 -19.83 -3.24
C ASP A 192 10.75 -18.29 -3.20
N GLY A 193 10.90 -17.63 -4.35
CA GLY A 193 10.81 -16.18 -4.48
C GLY A 193 9.41 -15.61 -4.71
N PHE A 194 8.37 -16.46 -4.75
CA PHE A 194 7.03 -16.05 -5.19
C PHE A 194 6.37 -15.03 -4.24
N CYS A 195 6.46 -15.26 -2.92
CA CYS A 195 5.88 -14.33 -1.94
C CYS A 195 6.53 -12.95 -2.04
N TRP A 196 7.87 -12.91 -2.11
CA TRP A 196 8.60 -11.67 -2.31
C TRP A 196 8.28 -11.01 -3.65
N TYR A 197 8.18 -11.79 -4.73
CA TYR A 197 7.83 -11.29 -6.05
C TYR A 197 6.48 -10.57 -6.07
N MET A 198 5.47 -11.15 -5.42
CA MET A 198 4.14 -10.53 -5.30
C MET A 198 4.22 -9.29 -4.41
N ARG A 199 4.83 -9.44 -3.22
CA ARG A 199 4.93 -8.36 -2.23
C ARG A 199 5.61 -7.11 -2.76
N ALA A 200 6.77 -7.27 -3.39
CA ALA A 200 7.53 -6.16 -3.95
C ALA A 200 6.80 -5.42 -5.09
N ARG A 201 5.68 -5.96 -5.60
CA ARG A 201 4.86 -5.30 -6.61
C ARG A 201 3.58 -4.76 -6.03
N ASP A 202 2.87 -5.53 -5.21
CA ASP A 202 1.62 -5.08 -4.57
C ASP A 202 1.86 -4.17 -3.34
N GLY A 203 3.10 -3.98 -2.90
CA GLY A 203 3.46 -3.02 -1.85
C GLY A 203 3.80 -1.62 -2.33
N ASP A 204 4.13 -1.47 -3.62
CA ASP A 204 4.50 -0.18 -4.22
C ASP A 204 5.66 0.54 -3.51
N GLY A 205 6.53 -0.21 -2.80
CA GLY A 205 7.62 0.31 -1.99
C GLY A 205 8.61 1.18 -2.76
N GLU A 206 8.86 0.88 -4.04
CA GLU A 206 9.74 1.69 -4.89
C GLU A 206 9.14 3.07 -5.17
N ALA A 207 7.83 3.17 -5.45
CA ALA A 207 7.19 4.48 -5.58
C ALA A 207 7.36 5.27 -4.28
N TYR A 208 7.04 4.68 -3.13
CA TYR A 208 7.17 5.36 -1.84
C TYR A 208 8.60 5.81 -1.53
N ALA A 209 9.62 5.04 -1.90
CA ALA A 209 11.01 5.46 -1.79
C ALA A 209 11.28 6.72 -2.62
N TRP A 210 10.84 6.74 -3.87
CA TRP A 210 11.03 7.88 -4.78
C TRP A 210 10.19 9.12 -4.45
N LEU A 211 9.00 8.94 -3.84
CA LEU A 211 8.16 10.04 -3.38
C LEU A 211 8.89 10.95 -2.38
N GLY A 212 9.88 10.42 -1.67
CA GLY A 212 10.77 11.17 -0.76
C GLY A 212 11.75 12.12 -1.43
N TYR A 213 11.89 12.12 -2.76
CA TYR A 213 12.92 12.90 -3.47
C TYR A 213 12.34 13.83 -4.55
N PRO A 214 11.52 14.84 -4.20
CA PRO A 214 11.04 15.83 -5.16
C PRO A 214 12.18 16.66 -5.77
N ASN A 215 11.97 17.13 -7.00
CA ASN A 215 13.00 17.83 -7.77
C ASN A 215 13.38 19.20 -7.19
N SER A 216 12.44 19.88 -6.52
CA SER A 216 12.69 21.19 -5.90
C SER A 216 13.73 21.12 -4.77
N GLN A 217 13.74 20.01 -4.03
CA GLN A 217 14.58 19.82 -2.84
C GLN A 217 15.78 18.90 -3.11
N PHE A 218 15.63 17.91 -4.01
CA PHE A 218 16.64 16.88 -4.29
C PHE A 218 16.94 16.75 -5.79
N PRO A 219 17.51 17.78 -6.43
CA PRO A 219 17.80 17.74 -7.87
C PRO A 219 18.94 16.77 -8.24
N ASN A 220 19.78 16.36 -7.28
CA ASN A 220 20.84 15.39 -7.49
C ASN A 220 20.36 13.96 -7.18
N LEU A 221 20.26 13.12 -8.20
CA LEU A 221 19.79 11.75 -8.08
C LEU A 221 20.89 10.72 -7.76
N ASP A 222 22.16 11.13 -7.76
CA ASP A 222 23.28 10.22 -7.52
C ASP A 222 23.33 9.73 -6.08
N THR A 223 22.76 10.49 -5.15
CA THR A 223 22.75 10.18 -3.70
C THR A 223 21.70 9.15 -3.29
N PRO A 224 20.40 9.28 -3.68
CA PRO A 224 19.37 8.34 -3.22
C PRO A 224 19.47 6.94 -3.82
N ILE A 225 20.03 6.79 -5.02
CA ILE A 225 19.84 5.58 -5.84
C ILE A 225 20.27 4.28 -5.16
N GLU A 226 21.38 4.30 -4.40
CA GLU A 226 21.90 3.12 -3.72
C GLU A 226 20.98 2.65 -2.57
N ALA A 227 20.16 3.55 -2.02
CA ALA A 227 19.26 3.25 -0.91
C ALA A 227 17.85 2.82 -1.35
N MET A 228 17.49 2.94 -2.63
CA MET A 228 16.10 2.81 -3.08
C MET A 228 15.52 1.40 -2.86
N GLU A 229 16.30 0.36 -3.17
CA GLU A 229 15.87 -1.03 -2.95
C GLU A 229 15.75 -1.33 -1.45
N ASP A 230 16.68 -0.85 -0.63
CA ASP A 230 16.65 -1.04 0.82
C ASP A 230 15.46 -0.31 1.46
N MET A 231 15.16 0.90 1.00
CA MET A 231 13.97 1.66 1.42
C MET A 231 12.68 0.98 1.00
N SER A 232 12.59 0.52 -0.26
CA SER A 232 11.44 -0.22 -0.78
C SER A 232 11.15 -1.46 0.07
N ARG A 233 12.18 -2.26 0.35
CA ARG A 233 12.09 -3.43 1.25
C ARG A 233 11.66 -3.05 2.65
N CYS A 234 12.21 -1.97 3.18
CA CYS A 234 11.85 -1.47 4.50
C CYS A 234 10.37 -1.13 4.54
N PHE A 235 9.83 -0.41 3.55
CA PHE A 235 8.39 -0.09 3.50
C PHE A 235 7.53 -1.34 3.49
N ASP A 236 7.81 -2.29 2.59
CA ASP A 236 7.01 -3.50 2.45
C ASP A 236 7.03 -4.36 3.72
N LEU A 237 8.22 -4.63 4.26
CA LEU A 237 8.40 -5.50 5.41
C LEU A 237 7.92 -4.86 6.72
N VAL A 238 8.14 -3.56 6.91
CA VAL A 238 7.64 -2.86 8.11
C VAL A 238 6.13 -2.80 8.09
N ASN A 239 5.51 -2.59 6.92
CA ASN A 239 4.07 -2.67 6.78
C ASN A 239 3.54 -4.07 7.13
N ASP A 240 4.15 -5.14 6.60
CA ASP A 240 3.74 -6.53 6.89
C ASP A 240 3.81 -6.88 8.38
N VAL A 241 4.82 -6.35 9.08
CA VAL A 241 4.96 -6.61 10.52
C VAL A 241 3.91 -5.81 11.31
N LEU A 242 3.63 -4.55 10.94
CA LEU A 242 2.80 -3.64 11.73
C LEU A 242 1.29 -3.67 11.45
N SER A 243 0.83 -4.26 10.34
CA SER A 243 -0.59 -4.37 9.95
C SER A 243 -1.22 -5.70 10.38
#